data_AF-A0A350C336-F1
#
_entry.id   AF-A0A350C336-F1
#
_cell.length_a   1.000
_cell.length_b   1.000
_cell.length_c   1.000
_cell.angle_alpha   90.00
_cell.angle_beta   90.00
_cell.angle_gamma   90.00
#
_symmetry.space_group_name_H-M   'P 1'
#
loop_
_entity.id
_entity.type
_entity.pdbx_description
1 polymer ?
#
loop_
_entity_poly.entity_id
_entity_poly.type
_entity_poly.pdbx_seq_one_letter_code
_entity_poly.pdbx_strand_id
1 'polypeptide(L)'
;MYIIKTPKLIRKLFPNYLWNKSRKKPYVYFTFDDGPIPKVTPWVLDTLKSYDMHGTFFCVGDNVRKHSKIYNRLIAEGHSVGNHSYSHKSGWGSDVEKYLDDVELCGSFVQSDLYRPPYGRLKPQQAEAIRHQYQIVMWDVLSGDFDQNITAEQCYQNVIQNLKPGSIIVFHDNIKSFVTLKEVLPRVMEYCQSRGLSSKGIKYNSVKKELEIAN
;
A
#
# COMPACT_ATOMS: atom_id res chain seq x y z
N MET A 1 6.03 14.67 12.47
CA MET A 1 6.75 13.46 12.94
C MET A 1 5.85 12.25 12.70
N TYR A 2 6.29 11.27 11.92
CA TYR A 2 5.58 10.01 11.67
C TYR A 2 6.42 8.85 12.18
N ILE A 3 5.77 7.72 12.45
CA ILE A 3 6.44 6.53 12.98
C ILE A 3 6.87 5.64 11.81
N ILE A 4 8.18 5.45 11.65
CA ILE A 4 8.75 4.59 10.60
C ILE A 4 8.34 3.13 10.79
N LYS A 5 8.53 2.59 12.00
CA LYS A 5 8.19 1.21 12.34
C LYS A 5 6.93 1.15 13.19
N THR A 6 5.89 0.52 12.68
CA THR A 6 4.65 0.36 13.45
C THR A 6 4.91 -0.42 14.75
N PRO A 7 4.65 0.17 15.93
CA PRO A 7 4.87 -0.49 17.21
C PRO A 7 4.00 -1.72 17.38
N LYS A 8 4.51 -2.74 18.09
CA LYS A 8 3.77 -3.99 18.33
C LYS A 8 2.43 -3.75 19.04
N LEU A 9 2.39 -2.76 19.94
CA LEU A 9 1.19 -2.41 20.70
C LEU A 9 0.04 -1.95 19.81
N ILE A 10 0.32 -1.06 18.83
CA ILE A 10 -0.71 -0.59 17.88
C ILE A 10 -1.31 -1.76 17.11
N ARG A 11 -0.46 -2.70 16.65
CA ARG A 11 -0.93 -3.88 15.92
C ARG A 11 -1.82 -4.80 16.77
N LYS A 12 -1.56 -4.89 18.08
CA LYS A 12 -2.40 -5.65 19.02
C LYS A 12 -3.74 -4.98 19.30
N LEU A 13 -3.80 -3.65 19.26
CA LEU A 13 -5.05 -2.89 19.42
C LEU A 13 -5.96 -3.00 18.20
N PHE A 14 -5.40 -3.22 17.02
CA PHE A 14 -6.14 -3.38 15.76
C PHE A 14 -5.80 -4.70 15.05
N PRO A 15 -6.13 -5.86 15.67
CA PRO A 15 -5.73 -7.16 15.14
C PRO A 15 -6.43 -7.52 13.82
N ASN A 16 -7.57 -6.88 13.55
CA ASN A 16 -8.37 -7.09 12.33
C ASN A 16 -7.78 -6.39 11.09
N TYR A 17 -6.75 -5.55 11.26
CA TYR A 17 -6.06 -4.91 10.15
C TYR A 17 -4.84 -5.73 9.75
N LEU A 18 -4.50 -5.68 8.47
CA LEU A 18 -3.31 -6.33 7.95
C LEU A 18 -2.11 -5.38 8.09
N TRP A 19 -1.26 -5.63 9.08
CA TRP A 19 -0.05 -4.83 9.35
C TRP A 19 1.21 -5.43 8.70
N ASN A 20 1.28 -6.75 8.64
CA ASN A 20 2.36 -7.50 8.01
C ASN A 20 1.88 -8.90 7.63
N LYS A 21 2.59 -9.55 6.71
CA LYS A 21 2.36 -10.95 6.32
C LYS A 21 3.26 -11.89 7.14
N SER A 22 3.19 -13.18 6.83
CA SER A 22 3.97 -14.22 7.51
C SER A 22 5.47 -13.93 7.48
N ARG A 23 6.12 -14.07 8.64
CA ARG A 23 7.56 -13.91 8.82
C ARG A 23 8.38 -15.14 8.40
N LYS A 24 7.70 -16.24 8.04
CA LYS A 24 8.32 -17.54 7.72
C LYS A 24 8.72 -17.69 6.24
N LYS A 25 8.29 -16.76 5.38
CA LYS A 25 8.56 -16.80 3.94
C LYS A 25 9.51 -15.66 3.57
N PRO A 26 10.42 -15.85 2.60
CA PRO A 26 11.42 -14.86 2.21
C PRO A 26 10.82 -13.78 1.31
N TYR A 27 9.68 -13.20 1.71
CA TYR A 27 8.97 -12.19 0.93
C TYR A 27 8.80 -10.92 1.73
N VAL A 28 9.02 -9.78 1.08
CA VAL A 28 8.48 -8.48 1.52
C VAL A 28 7.33 -8.09 0.61
N TYR A 29 6.61 -7.03 0.96
CA TYR A 29 5.45 -6.56 0.21
C TYR A 29 5.60 -5.06 0.01
N PHE A 30 6.17 -4.66 -1.12
CA PHE A 30 6.19 -3.26 -1.50
C PHE A 30 4.79 -2.80 -1.86
N THR A 31 4.40 -1.67 -1.29
CA THR A 31 3.09 -1.05 -1.53
C THR A 31 3.28 0.39 -1.94
N PHE A 32 2.47 0.84 -2.88
CA PHE A 32 2.54 2.17 -3.47
C PHE A 32 1.18 2.85 -3.34
N ASP A 33 1.17 4.01 -2.69
CA ASP A 33 -0.05 4.79 -2.49
C ASP A 33 -0.08 5.98 -3.46
N ASP A 34 -1.30 6.42 -3.81
CA ASP A 34 -1.67 7.62 -4.58
C ASP A 34 -1.78 7.47 -6.10
N GLY A 35 -1.21 6.42 -6.69
CA GLY A 35 -1.29 6.16 -8.12
C GLY A 35 -2.70 5.89 -8.66
N PRO A 36 -2.86 5.68 -9.98
CA PRO A 36 -1.81 5.78 -11.00
C PRO A 36 -1.53 7.24 -11.43
N ILE A 37 -0.26 7.62 -11.48
CA ILE A 37 0.21 8.93 -11.93
C ILE A 37 1.08 8.78 -13.19
N PRO A 38 0.84 9.57 -14.27
CA PRO A 38 1.67 9.53 -15.46
C PRO A 38 3.15 9.76 -15.17
N LYS A 39 4.03 9.06 -15.90
CA LYS A 39 5.48 9.01 -15.72
C LYS A 39 5.96 8.33 -14.43
N VAL A 40 5.29 8.56 -13.29
CA VAL A 40 5.70 8.00 -11.99
C VAL A 40 5.34 6.52 -11.89
N THR A 41 4.06 6.17 -11.95
CA THR A 41 3.62 4.76 -11.87
C THR A 41 4.21 3.89 -12.98
N PRO A 42 4.27 4.32 -14.26
CA PRO A 42 4.97 3.56 -15.30
C PRO A 42 6.45 3.30 -14.98
N TRP A 43 7.17 4.27 -14.43
CA TRP A 43 8.56 4.08 -14.02
C TRP A 43 8.69 3.07 -12.87
N VAL A 44 7.78 3.10 -11.89
CA VAL A 44 7.73 2.10 -10.81
C VAL A 44 7.49 0.70 -11.38
N LEU A 45 6.57 0.55 -12.34
CA LEU A 45 6.30 -0.72 -13.03
C LEU A 45 7.55 -1.26 -13.75
N ASP A 46 8.20 -0.41 -14.55
CA ASP A 46 9.42 -0.78 -15.28
C ASP A 46 10.54 -1.19 -14.32
N THR A 47 10.66 -0.48 -13.20
CA THR A 47 11.65 -0.74 -12.15
C THR A 47 11.34 -2.06 -11.41
N LEU A 48 10.10 -2.33 -11.06
CA LEU A 48 9.72 -3.61 -10.44
C LEU A 48 9.98 -4.79 -11.39
N LYS A 49 9.64 -4.62 -12.67
CA LYS A 49 9.85 -5.63 -13.72
C LYS A 49 11.33 -5.96 -13.91
N SER A 50 12.24 -4.97 -13.87
CA SER A 50 13.67 -5.21 -14.05
C SER A 50 14.30 -6.03 -12.91
N TYR A 51 13.65 -6.09 -11.74
CA TYR A 51 14.09 -6.88 -10.59
C TYR A 51 13.26 -8.17 -10.39
N ASP A 52 12.36 -8.50 -11.33
CA ASP A 52 11.38 -9.61 -11.22
C ASP A 52 10.59 -9.57 -9.90
N MET A 53 10.11 -8.38 -9.55
CA MET A 53 9.38 -8.13 -8.31
C MET A 53 7.98 -7.61 -8.59
N HIS A 54 7.05 -7.90 -7.68
CA HIS A 54 5.68 -7.39 -7.76
C HIS A 54 5.32 -6.57 -6.53
N GLY A 55 4.54 -5.50 -6.72
CA GLY A 55 3.99 -4.67 -5.66
C GLY A 55 2.47 -4.74 -5.52
N THR A 56 1.95 -3.98 -4.54
CA THR A 56 0.52 -3.68 -4.40
C THR A 56 0.30 -2.18 -4.52
N PHE A 57 -0.60 -1.75 -5.39
CA PHE A 57 -0.88 -0.34 -5.64
C PHE A 57 -2.22 0.04 -5.04
N PHE A 58 -2.22 0.88 -4.01
CA PHE A 58 -3.43 1.47 -3.45
C PHE A 58 -3.79 2.70 -4.26
N CYS A 59 -4.70 2.51 -5.21
CA CYS A 59 -5.02 3.50 -6.22
C CYS A 59 -6.12 4.45 -5.76
N VAL A 60 -5.95 5.73 -6.09
CA VAL A 60 -6.99 6.75 -5.93
C VAL A 60 -7.94 6.68 -7.11
N GLY A 61 -9.25 6.58 -6.83
CA GLY A 61 -10.27 6.33 -7.85
C GLY A 61 -10.29 7.37 -8.98
N ASP A 62 -10.16 8.67 -8.64
CA ASP A 62 -10.11 9.73 -9.66
C ASP A 62 -8.87 9.61 -10.56
N ASN A 63 -7.73 9.13 -10.04
CA ASN A 63 -6.53 8.87 -10.84
C ASN A 63 -6.73 7.68 -11.78
N VAL A 64 -7.41 6.62 -11.33
CA VAL A 64 -7.76 5.47 -12.20
C VAL A 64 -8.71 5.91 -13.31
N ARG A 65 -9.72 6.72 -13.01
CA ARG A 65 -10.62 7.30 -14.01
C ARG A 65 -9.87 8.10 -15.08
N LYS A 66 -8.89 8.91 -14.67
CA LYS A 66 -8.07 9.73 -15.59
C LYS A 66 -7.03 8.91 -16.37
N HIS A 67 -6.52 7.82 -15.79
CA HIS A 67 -5.35 7.10 -16.27
C HIS A 67 -5.57 5.58 -16.33
N SER A 68 -6.73 5.14 -16.80
CA SER A 68 -7.16 3.74 -16.86
C SER A 68 -6.19 2.82 -17.62
N LYS A 69 -5.49 3.33 -18.65
CA LYS A 69 -4.45 2.58 -19.36
C LYS A 69 -3.28 2.17 -18.45
N ILE A 70 -2.87 3.05 -17.53
CA ILE A 70 -1.79 2.76 -16.57
C ILE A 70 -2.31 1.76 -15.53
N TYR A 71 -3.54 1.94 -15.05
CA TYR A 71 -4.17 0.99 -14.13
C TYR A 71 -4.27 -0.43 -14.72
N ASN A 72 -4.74 -0.57 -15.95
CA ASN A 72 -4.82 -1.86 -16.63
C ASN A 72 -3.44 -2.51 -16.81
N ARG A 73 -2.39 -1.70 -16.99
CA ARG A 73 -1.01 -2.17 -17.05
C ARG A 73 -0.56 -2.78 -15.71
N LEU A 74 -0.94 -2.18 -14.56
CA LEU A 74 -0.66 -2.76 -13.23
C LEU A 74 -1.19 -4.20 -13.15
N ILE A 75 -2.44 -4.41 -13.56
CA ILE A 75 -3.11 -5.71 -13.52
C ILE A 75 -2.46 -6.68 -14.51
N ALA A 76 -2.23 -6.24 -15.75
CA ALA A 76 -1.64 -7.07 -16.81
C ALA A 76 -0.21 -7.55 -16.47
N GLU A 77 0.55 -6.75 -15.72
CA GLU A 77 1.90 -7.09 -15.25
C GLU A 77 1.88 -7.88 -13.91
N GLY A 78 0.71 -8.33 -13.44
CA GLY A 78 0.58 -9.24 -12.31
C GLY A 78 0.68 -8.56 -10.94
N HIS A 79 0.63 -7.23 -10.86
CA HIS A 79 0.59 -6.52 -9.60
C HIS A 79 -0.78 -6.64 -8.93
N SER A 80 -0.80 -6.49 -7.60
CA SER A 80 -2.06 -6.38 -6.86
C SER A 80 -2.48 -4.92 -6.79
N VAL A 81 -3.78 -4.66 -6.70
CA VAL A 81 -4.35 -3.33 -6.56
C VAL A 81 -5.21 -3.27 -5.30
N GLY A 82 -5.42 -2.08 -4.76
CA GLY A 82 -6.26 -1.83 -3.60
C GLY A 82 -6.92 -0.46 -3.66
N ASN A 83 -8.05 -0.32 -2.99
CA ASN A 83 -8.82 0.92 -2.93
C ASN A 83 -8.13 1.91 -1.97
N HIS A 84 -7.89 3.14 -2.44
CA HIS A 84 -7.35 4.25 -1.65
C HIS A 84 -8.28 5.47 -1.56
N SER A 85 -9.59 5.21 -1.57
CA SER A 85 -10.65 6.22 -1.68
C SER A 85 -10.65 6.91 -3.06
N TYR A 86 -11.76 7.58 -3.41
CA TYR A 86 -11.90 8.20 -4.73
C TYR A 86 -11.19 9.55 -4.77
N SER A 87 -11.31 10.35 -3.70
CA SER A 87 -10.77 11.72 -3.62
C SER A 87 -9.56 11.89 -2.70
N HIS A 88 -9.05 10.82 -2.10
CA HIS A 88 -7.88 10.83 -1.20
C HIS A 88 -8.06 11.74 0.03
N LYS A 89 -9.28 11.79 0.59
CA LYS A 89 -9.58 12.54 1.82
C LYS A 89 -9.25 11.72 3.06
N SER A 90 -8.86 12.40 4.14
CA SER A 90 -8.62 11.75 5.44
C SER A 90 -9.94 11.36 6.11
N GLY A 91 -10.05 10.13 6.63
CA GLY A 91 -11.24 9.66 7.33
C GLY A 91 -11.56 10.44 8.61
N TRP A 92 -10.55 10.87 9.37
CA TRP A 92 -10.75 11.62 10.63
C TRP A 92 -11.44 12.98 10.45
N GLY A 93 -11.25 13.64 9.31
CA GLY A 93 -11.84 14.95 9.02
C GLY A 93 -13.10 14.89 8.17
N SER A 94 -13.52 13.68 7.79
CA SER A 94 -14.67 13.47 6.90
C SER A 94 -15.88 13.01 7.69
N ASP A 95 -17.07 13.40 7.22
CA ASP A 95 -18.32 12.77 7.63
C ASP A 95 -18.30 11.26 7.33
N VAL A 96 -18.99 10.45 8.13
CA VAL A 96 -18.91 8.99 8.00
C VAL A 96 -19.53 8.52 6.69
N GLU A 97 -20.75 8.94 6.38
CA GLU A 97 -21.48 8.51 5.17
C GLU A 97 -20.75 8.98 3.92
N LYS A 98 -20.40 10.28 3.85
CA LYS A 98 -19.67 10.83 2.70
C LYS A 98 -18.32 10.15 2.46
N TYR A 99 -17.67 9.69 3.52
CA TYR A 99 -16.42 8.96 3.38
C TYR A 99 -16.64 7.55 2.83
N LEU A 100 -17.70 6.87 3.27
CA LEU A 100 -18.05 5.54 2.76
C LEU A 100 -18.48 5.62 1.30
N ASP A 101 -19.26 6.62 0.90
CA ASP A 101 -19.60 6.88 -0.50
C ASP A 101 -18.35 7.10 -1.37
N ASP A 102 -17.35 7.82 -0.85
CA ASP A 102 -16.06 8.05 -1.54
C ASP A 102 -15.25 6.76 -1.68
N VAL A 103 -15.33 5.85 -0.71
CA VAL A 103 -14.71 4.52 -0.78
C VAL A 103 -15.45 3.63 -1.78
N GLU A 104 -16.78 3.60 -1.75
CA GLU A 104 -17.61 2.81 -2.66
C GLU A 104 -17.44 3.28 -4.11
N LEU A 105 -17.44 4.60 -4.34
CA LEU A 105 -17.17 5.17 -5.66
C LEU A 105 -15.80 4.74 -6.19
N CYS A 106 -14.77 4.70 -5.34
CA CYS A 106 -13.47 4.15 -5.74
C CYS A 106 -13.55 2.67 -6.12
N GLY A 107 -14.35 1.88 -5.38
CA GLY A 107 -14.60 0.47 -5.68
C GLY A 107 -15.16 0.22 -7.09
N SER A 108 -15.92 1.18 -7.65
CA SER A 108 -16.38 1.09 -9.04
C SER A 108 -15.25 1.14 -10.09
N PHE A 109 -14.10 1.73 -9.74
CA PHE A 109 -12.91 1.83 -10.59
C PHE A 109 -11.81 0.85 -10.20
N VAL A 110 -11.69 0.51 -8.92
CA VAL A 110 -10.64 -0.33 -8.35
C VAL A 110 -11.24 -1.62 -7.81
N GLN A 111 -11.27 -2.64 -8.66
CA GLN A 111 -11.80 -3.96 -8.33
C GLN A 111 -10.80 -4.72 -7.43
N SER A 112 -11.01 -4.67 -6.12
CA SER A 112 -10.13 -5.30 -5.12
C SER A 112 -10.83 -5.48 -3.77
N ASP A 113 -10.45 -6.52 -3.04
CA ASP A 113 -10.86 -6.74 -1.64
C ASP A 113 -9.91 -6.03 -0.65
N LEU A 114 -8.94 -5.25 -1.13
CA LEU A 114 -7.98 -4.53 -0.29
C LEU A 114 -8.36 -3.06 -0.19
N TYR A 115 -8.22 -2.50 1.00
CA TYR A 115 -8.39 -1.09 1.24
C TYR A 115 -7.27 -0.54 2.11
N ARG A 116 -6.76 0.65 1.79
CA ARG A 116 -5.89 1.42 2.68
C ARG A 116 -6.50 2.80 2.88
N PRO A 117 -6.69 3.27 4.14
CA PRO A 117 -7.18 4.62 4.38
C PRO A 117 -6.10 5.66 4.02
N PRO A 118 -6.44 6.74 3.29
CA PRO A 118 -5.56 7.89 3.12
C PRO A 118 -4.94 8.34 4.45
N TYR A 119 -3.63 8.57 4.44
CA TYR A 119 -2.84 8.96 5.62
C TYR A 119 -2.86 7.96 6.80
N GLY A 120 -3.40 6.74 6.61
CA GLY A 120 -3.61 5.78 7.69
C GLY A 120 -4.72 6.16 8.67
N ARG A 121 -5.60 7.10 8.30
CA ARG A 121 -6.56 7.73 9.23
C ARG A 121 -7.98 7.28 8.95
N LEU A 122 -8.54 6.58 9.93
CA LEU A 122 -9.90 6.05 9.86
C LEU A 122 -10.60 6.20 11.23
N LYS A 123 -11.87 6.60 11.23
CA LYS A 123 -12.71 6.57 12.44
C LYS A 123 -13.14 5.14 12.73
N PRO A 124 -13.40 4.75 14.00
CA PRO A 124 -13.88 3.41 14.32
C PRO A 124 -15.14 2.99 13.54
N GLN A 125 -16.11 3.90 13.39
CA GLN A 125 -17.34 3.64 12.61
C GLN A 125 -17.07 3.39 11.12
N GLN A 126 -16.19 4.21 10.50
CA GLN A 126 -15.76 4.00 9.12
C GLN A 126 -15.02 2.67 8.96
N ALA A 127 -14.16 2.33 9.93
CA ALA A 127 -13.43 1.07 9.93
C ALA A 127 -14.36 -0.14 9.98
N GLU A 128 -15.38 -0.09 10.83
CA GLU A 128 -16.33 -1.18 10.95
C GLU A 128 -17.09 -1.41 9.66
N ALA A 129 -17.63 -0.34 9.06
CA ALA A 129 -18.32 -0.42 7.78
C ALA A 129 -17.43 -0.99 6.66
N ILE A 130 -16.21 -0.46 6.51
CA ILE A 130 -15.29 -0.86 5.43
C ILE A 130 -14.84 -2.33 5.58
N ARG A 131 -14.69 -2.83 6.81
CA ARG A 131 -14.25 -4.20 7.09
C ARG A 131 -15.19 -5.28 6.58
N HIS A 132 -16.45 -4.95 6.31
CA HIS A 132 -17.43 -5.90 5.75
C HIS A 132 -17.13 -6.26 4.30
N GLN A 133 -16.50 -5.35 3.54
CA GLN A 133 -16.21 -5.54 2.12
C GLN A 133 -14.71 -5.64 1.83
N TYR A 134 -13.87 -5.02 2.66
CA TYR A 134 -12.44 -4.91 2.41
C TYR A 134 -11.59 -5.40 3.59
N GLN A 135 -10.45 -6.00 3.28
CA GLN A 135 -9.35 -6.10 4.21
C GLN A 135 -8.65 -4.75 4.30
N ILE A 136 -8.74 -4.12 5.48
CA ILE A 136 -7.95 -2.92 5.79
C ILE A 136 -6.47 -3.31 5.88
N VAL A 137 -5.64 -2.69 5.04
CA VAL A 137 -4.19 -2.90 4.96
C VAL A 137 -3.47 -1.64 5.42
N MET A 138 -2.71 -1.80 6.50
CA MET A 138 -1.82 -0.78 7.03
C MET A 138 -0.38 -1.13 6.62
N TRP A 139 0.60 -0.81 7.45
CA TRP A 139 1.99 -1.08 7.15
C TRP A 139 2.80 -1.43 8.39
N ASP A 140 3.94 -2.07 8.13
CA ASP A 140 4.93 -2.40 9.13
C ASP A 140 6.12 -1.43 9.06
N VAL A 141 6.35 -0.83 7.89
CA VAL A 141 7.42 0.14 7.62
C VAL A 141 6.87 1.25 6.70
N LEU A 142 7.06 2.51 7.09
CA LEU A 142 6.80 3.69 6.28
C LEU A 142 8.15 4.26 5.81
N SER A 143 8.37 4.39 4.50
CA SER A 143 9.67 4.84 3.96
C SER A 143 9.98 6.30 4.32
N GLY A 144 8.97 7.16 4.26
CA GLY A 144 9.11 8.60 4.39
C GLY A 144 9.42 9.32 3.07
N ASP A 145 9.32 8.64 1.92
CA ASP A 145 9.63 9.19 0.59
C ASP A 145 8.83 10.45 0.19
N PHE A 146 7.65 10.64 0.78
CA PHE A 146 6.82 11.84 0.62
C PHE A 146 7.30 13.07 1.42
N ASP A 147 8.24 12.91 2.35
CA ASP A 147 8.74 13.97 3.20
C ASP A 147 9.96 14.66 2.57
N GLN A 148 9.76 15.91 2.17
CA GLN A 148 10.80 16.71 1.52
C GLN A 148 11.89 17.20 2.48
N ASN A 149 11.73 16.94 3.79
CA ASN A 149 12.72 17.30 4.80
C ASN A 149 13.72 16.18 5.10
N ILE A 150 13.55 14.99 4.50
CA ILE A 150 14.51 13.89 4.63
C ILE A 150 15.24 13.64 3.31
N THR A 151 16.48 13.19 3.40
CA THR A 151 17.25 12.80 2.22
C THR A 151 16.85 11.41 1.72
N ALA A 152 17.19 11.10 0.46
CA ALA A 152 17.05 9.74 -0.06
C ALA A 152 17.82 8.70 0.78
N GLU A 153 18.97 9.07 1.34
CA GLU A 153 19.71 8.18 2.24
C GLU A 153 18.94 7.91 3.54
N GLN A 154 18.36 8.93 4.17
CA GLN A 154 17.52 8.73 5.36
C GLN A 154 16.30 7.87 5.05
N CYS A 155 15.63 8.10 3.92
CA CYS A 155 14.51 7.28 3.45
C CYS A 155 14.94 5.82 3.20
N TYR A 156 16.09 5.59 2.58
CA TYR A 156 16.66 4.24 2.40
C TYR A 156 16.93 3.56 3.75
N GLN A 157 17.58 4.24 4.68
CA GLN A 157 17.88 3.73 6.02
C GLN A 157 16.61 3.41 6.82
N ASN A 158 15.58 4.26 6.73
CA ASN A 158 14.27 4.00 7.33
C ASN A 158 13.74 2.62 6.93
N VAL A 159 13.89 2.24 5.66
CA VAL A 159 13.41 0.97 5.13
C VAL A 159 14.31 -0.18 5.55
N ILE A 160 15.61 -0.14 5.24
CA ILE A 160 16.49 -1.30 5.42
C ILE A 160 16.78 -1.66 6.89
N GLN A 161 16.75 -0.68 7.79
CA GLN A 161 16.93 -0.95 9.23
C GLN A 161 15.70 -1.59 9.87
N ASN A 162 14.53 -1.47 9.23
CA ASN A 162 13.24 -1.86 9.81
C ASN A 162 12.55 -3.03 9.09
N LEU A 163 12.89 -3.27 7.82
CA LEU A 163 12.28 -4.35 7.04
C LEU A 163 12.66 -5.72 7.62
N LYS A 164 11.71 -6.64 7.58
CA LYS A 164 11.88 -8.05 7.91
C LYS A 164 11.09 -8.87 6.88
N PRO A 165 11.36 -10.19 6.72
CA PRO A 165 10.47 -11.05 5.98
C PRO A 165 9.02 -10.83 6.43
N GLY A 166 8.07 -10.72 5.52
CA GLY A 166 6.66 -10.41 5.77
C GLY A 166 6.31 -8.92 5.91
N SER A 167 7.28 -8.00 5.90
CA SER A 167 6.98 -6.56 6.07
C SER A 167 6.17 -6.02 4.89
N ILE A 168 5.12 -5.26 5.21
CA ILE A 168 4.40 -4.39 4.28
C ILE A 168 5.05 -3.01 4.38
N ILE A 169 5.59 -2.53 3.26
CA ILE A 169 6.42 -1.32 3.18
C ILE A 169 5.69 -0.32 2.29
N VAL A 170 5.50 0.91 2.78
CA VAL A 170 4.83 1.97 2.02
C VAL A 170 5.84 2.87 1.33
N PHE A 171 5.62 3.03 0.04
CA PHE A 171 6.14 4.08 -0.82
C PHE A 171 4.95 4.82 -1.45
N HIS A 172 5.19 5.94 -2.12
CA HIS A 172 4.15 6.71 -2.80
C HIS A 172 4.53 6.94 -4.25
N ASP A 173 3.69 6.52 -5.19
CA ASP A 173 3.91 6.70 -6.63
C ASP A 173 3.27 8.01 -7.14
N ASN A 174 3.48 9.10 -6.40
CA ASN A 174 3.03 10.45 -6.73
C ASN A 174 4.19 11.38 -7.17
N ILE A 175 3.85 12.56 -7.70
CA ILE A 175 4.84 13.55 -8.19
C ILE A 175 5.77 14.01 -7.07
N LYS A 176 5.24 14.25 -5.86
CA LYS A 176 5.99 14.79 -4.72
C LYS A 176 7.12 13.86 -4.28
N SER A 177 6.85 12.56 -4.29
CA SER A 177 7.75 11.52 -3.76
C SER A 177 8.70 10.98 -4.82
N PHE A 178 8.45 11.28 -6.11
CA PHE A 178 9.15 10.65 -7.23
C PHE A 178 10.67 10.83 -7.23
N VAL A 179 11.15 12.00 -6.83
CA VAL A 179 12.61 12.28 -6.76
C VAL A 179 13.28 11.30 -5.79
N THR A 180 12.76 11.21 -4.57
CA THR A 180 13.26 10.30 -3.55
C THR A 180 13.05 8.84 -3.93
N LEU A 181 11.86 8.50 -4.44
CA LEU A 181 11.51 7.13 -4.82
C LEU A 181 12.45 6.57 -5.90
N LYS A 182 12.85 7.40 -6.87
CA LYS A 182 13.77 7.00 -7.94
C LYS A 182 15.10 6.47 -7.44
N GLU A 183 15.62 7.09 -6.39
CA GLU A 183 16.89 6.70 -5.80
C GLU A 183 16.73 5.53 -4.84
N VAL A 184 15.65 5.53 -4.05
CA VAL A 184 15.48 4.59 -2.93
C VAL A 184 14.99 3.22 -3.38
N LEU A 185 14.01 3.15 -4.29
CA LEU A 185 13.36 1.89 -4.65
C LEU A 185 14.36 0.85 -5.22
N PRO A 186 15.21 1.17 -6.21
CA PRO A 186 16.20 0.22 -6.73
C PRO A 186 17.16 -0.29 -5.64
N ARG A 187 17.68 0.62 -4.80
CA ARG A 187 18.60 0.29 -3.69
C ARG A 187 17.96 -0.64 -2.67
N VAL A 188 16.69 -0.43 -2.33
CA VAL A 188 15.95 -1.33 -1.42
C VAL A 188 15.75 -2.71 -2.05
N MET A 189 15.48 -2.79 -3.35
CA MET A 189 15.33 -4.06 -4.06
C MET A 189 16.64 -4.83 -4.15
N GLU A 190 17.76 -4.15 -4.43
CA GLU A 190 19.11 -4.73 -4.39
C GLU A 190 19.45 -5.27 -3.00
N TYR A 191 19.16 -4.48 -1.96
CA TYR A 191 19.30 -4.93 -0.57
C TYR A 191 18.46 -6.19 -0.32
N CYS A 192 17.20 -6.21 -0.76
CA CYS A 192 16.33 -7.39 -0.61
C CYS A 192 16.90 -8.62 -1.34
N GLN A 193 17.32 -8.48 -2.59
CA GLN A 193 17.91 -9.58 -3.38
C GLN A 193 19.18 -10.12 -2.71
N SER A 194 20.07 -9.25 -2.23
CA SER A 194 21.29 -9.67 -1.51
C SER A 194 21.01 -10.47 -0.24
N ARG A 195 19.79 -10.36 0.30
CA ARG A 195 19.31 -11.05 1.50
C ARG A 195 18.41 -12.25 1.17
N GLY A 196 18.28 -12.61 -0.11
CA GLY A 196 17.40 -13.67 -0.58
C GLY A 196 15.91 -13.35 -0.44
N LEU A 197 15.54 -12.08 -0.37
CA LEU A 197 14.16 -11.61 -0.30
C LEU A 197 13.65 -11.16 -1.68
N SER A 198 12.41 -11.50 -1.98
CA SER A 198 11.68 -11.00 -3.16
C SER A 198 10.40 -10.28 -2.74
N SER A 199 9.82 -9.44 -3.60
CA SER A 199 8.53 -8.77 -3.34
C SER A 199 7.38 -9.42 -4.09
N LYS A 200 6.24 -9.54 -3.41
CA LYS A 200 4.97 -10.02 -3.99
C LYS A 200 3.85 -9.02 -3.75
N GLY A 201 2.86 -9.05 -4.64
CA GLY A 201 1.56 -8.42 -4.40
C GLY A 201 0.83 -9.07 -3.22
N ILE A 202 0.11 -8.26 -2.45
CA ILE A 202 -0.75 -8.73 -1.37
C ILE A 202 -2.00 -9.32 -2.02
N LYS A 203 -2.21 -10.62 -1.82
CA LYS A 203 -3.46 -11.29 -2.17
C LYS A 203 -4.31 -11.50 -0.91
N TYR A 204 -5.60 -11.23 -1.03
CA TYR A 204 -6.63 -11.51 -0.04
C TYR A 204 -7.77 -12.24 -0.75
N ASN A 205 -8.15 -13.41 -0.24
CA ASN A 205 -9.30 -14.14 -0.74
C ASN A 205 -10.38 -14.05 0.33
N SER A 206 -11.39 -13.21 0.10
CA SER A 206 -12.58 -13.04 0.94
C SER A 206 -13.30 -14.35 1.26
N VAL A 207 -13.33 -15.31 0.31
CA VAL A 207 -13.99 -16.63 0.45
C VAL A 207 -13.50 -17.47 1.64
N LYS A 208 -12.24 -17.30 2.10
CA LYS A 208 -11.74 -18.07 3.26
C LYS A 208 -12.27 -17.58 4.60
N LYS A 209 -12.70 -16.32 4.70
CA LYS A 209 -13.12 -15.72 5.96
C LYS A 209 -14.53 -16.16 6.36
N GLU A 210 -15.42 -16.38 5.40
CA GLU A 210 -16.77 -16.92 5.66
C GLU A 210 -16.70 -18.36 6.20
N LEU A 211 -15.76 -19.17 5.72
CA LEU A 211 -15.55 -20.54 6.20
C LEU A 211 -14.89 -20.63 7.59
N GLU A 212 -14.14 -19.61 8.01
CA GLU A 212 -13.55 -19.54 9.36
C GLU A 212 -14.49 -18.93 10.41
N ILE A 213 -15.57 -18.24 9.99
CA ILE A 213 -16.60 -17.69 10.90
C ILE A 213 -17.80 -18.66 11.03
N ALA A 214 -17.99 -19.55 10.05
CA ALA A 214 -19.05 -20.56 10.04
C ALA A 214 -18.66 -21.91 10.69
N ASN A 215 -17.45 -22.03 11.27
CA ASN A 215 -16.98 -23.19 12.05
C ASN A 215 -16.53 -22.74 13.45
#